data_AF-A0A7J6SE81-F1
#
_entry.id   AF-A0A7J6SE81-F1
#
_cell.length_a   1.000
_cell.length_b   1.000
_cell.length_c   1.000
_cell.angle_alpha   90.00
_cell.angle_beta   90.00
_cell.angle_gamma   90.00
#
_symmetry.space_group_name_H-M   'P 1'
#
loop_
_entity.id
_entity.type
_entity.pdbx_description
1 polymer ?
#
loop_
_entity_poly.entity_id
_entity_poly.type
_entity_poly.pdbx_seq_one_letter_code
_entity_poly.pdbx_strand_id
1 'polypeptide(L)'
;MRYHNPSLEFECADLAENGAYKRIASALESRGFKKHSLDFINLGVVIDVGQCNRDDDPYVTAKKSVEVCRNQFLLMLDFLKPGGSCMWIHSGSHLDTYLFYLNWLNRMFERLRVTNTLVPSRSPVYTIAENFIPGDSDAALKACDDFREFLLSHPADPSTPEIWQVSSWAEVQSLLNPNSQLLKDLHAVWREKREKLAGTRINAERSLKEDCGGDEQLYLSNKNIQPLMKDLSG
;
A
#
# COMPACT_ATOMS: atom_id res chain seq x y z
N MET A 1 -14.49 17.38 -12.64
CA MET A 1 -15.15 16.06 -12.81
C MET A 1 -16.63 16.25 -12.51
N ARG A 2 -17.55 15.92 -13.43
CA ARG A 2 -18.99 15.86 -13.13
C ARG A 2 -19.40 14.40 -13.31
N TYR A 3 -19.74 13.72 -12.23
CA TYR A 3 -20.35 12.41 -12.34
C TYR A 3 -21.72 12.56 -13.03
N HIS A 4 -22.06 11.63 -13.93
CA HIS A 4 -23.33 11.68 -14.66
C HIS A 4 -24.57 11.41 -13.77
N ASN A 5 -24.38 10.84 -12.58
CA ASN A 5 -25.45 10.60 -11.63
C ASN A 5 -25.52 11.75 -10.60
N PRO A 6 -26.62 12.53 -10.56
CA PRO A 6 -26.79 13.65 -9.62
C PRO A 6 -26.98 13.21 -8.16
N SER A 7 -27.22 11.92 -7.89
CA SER A 7 -27.27 11.37 -6.53
C SER A 7 -25.88 11.10 -5.93
N LEU A 8 -24.81 11.29 -6.71
CA LEU A 8 -23.45 11.09 -6.23
C LEU A 8 -22.97 12.36 -5.54
N GLU A 9 -22.84 12.27 -4.23
CA GLU A 9 -22.21 13.31 -3.43
C GLU A 9 -20.69 13.20 -3.55
N PHE A 10 -20.03 14.33 -3.80
CA PHE A 10 -18.58 14.38 -4.02
C PHE A 10 -17.93 15.31 -3.00
N GLU A 11 -16.77 14.93 -2.49
CA GLU A 11 -15.90 15.78 -1.68
C GLU A 11 -14.47 15.61 -2.19
N CYS A 12 -13.69 16.68 -2.18
CA CYS A 12 -12.31 16.64 -2.65
C CYS A 12 -11.37 17.03 -1.51
N ALA A 13 -10.45 16.13 -1.16
CA ALA A 13 -9.36 16.45 -0.26
C ALA A 13 -8.09 15.74 -0.74
N ASP A 14 -6.97 16.44 -0.67
CA ASP A 14 -5.67 15.78 -0.81
C ASP A 14 -5.40 14.97 0.45
N LEU A 15 -5.43 13.64 0.33
CA LEU A 15 -5.18 12.71 1.44
C LEU A 15 -3.71 12.70 1.90
N ALA A 16 -2.79 13.34 1.18
CA ALA A 16 -1.42 13.52 1.64
C ALA A 16 -1.27 14.72 2.60
N GLU A 17 -2.29 15.58 2.72
CA GLU A 17 -2.25 16.71 3.64
C GLU A 17 -2.54 16.31 5.09
N ASN A 18 -1.85 16.97 6.02
CA ASN A 18 -2.15 16.83 7.44
C ASN A 18 -3.59 17.30 7.73
N GLY A 19 -4.37 16.45 8.39
CA GLY A 19 -5.76 16.75 8.75
C GLY A 19 -6.77 16.55 7.63
N ALA A 20 -6.37 15.99 6.48
CA ALA A 20 -7.31 15.64 5.40
C ALA A 20 -8.46 14.74 5.88
N TYR A 21 -8.15 13.78 6.79
CA TYR A 21 -9.19 12.92 7.38
C TYR A 21 -10.26 13.73 8.12
N LYS A 22 -9.90 14.80 8.86
CA LYS A 22 -10.88 15.62 9.61
C LYS A 22 -11.84 16.32 8.66
N ARG A 23 -11.33 16.82 7.53
CA ARG A 23 -12.16 17.49 6.52
C ARG A 23 -13.17 16.52 5.91
N ILE A 24 -12.72 15.31 5.55
CA ILE A 24 -13.60 14.27 5.03
C ILE A 24 -14.62 13.82 6.09
N ALA A 25 -14.18 13.65 7.35
CA ALA A 25 -15.05 13.28 8.46
C ALA A 25 -16.16 14.33 8.69
N SER A 26 -15.81 15.61 8.75
CA SER A 26 -16.79 16.69 8.89
C SER A 26 -17.75 16.76 7.70
N ALA A 27 -17.28 16.49 6.48
CA ALA A 27 -18.15 16.41 5.31
C ALA A 27 -19.16 15.25 5.43
N LEU A 28 -18.71 14.05 5.84
CA LEU A 28 -19.59 12.90 6.10
C LEU A 28 -20.63 13.22 7.19
N GLU A 29 -20.20 13.80 8.31
CA GLU A 29 -21.10 14.21 9.41
C GLU A 29 -22.14 15.23 8.95
N SER A 30 -21.75 16.23 8.14
CA SER A 30 -22.67 17.22 7.57
C SER A 30 -23.74 16.62 6.65
N ARG A 31 -23.46 15.44 6.08
CA ARG A 31 -24.37 14.64 5.24
C ARG A 31 -25.19 13.64 6.04
N GLY A 32 -25.09 13.67 7.38
CA GLY A 32 -25.87 12.84 8.29
C GLY A 32 -25.27 11.46 8.58
N PHE A 33 -24.06 11.17 8.09
CA PHE A 33 -23.35 9.95 8.49
C PHE A 33 -22.88 10.10 9.94
N LYS A 34 -23.12 9.06 10.74
CA LYS A 34 -22.67 9.02 12.13
C LYS A 34 -21.35 8.26 12.20
N LYS A 35 -20.58 8.50 13.25
CA LYS A 35 -19.46 7.63 13.58
C LYS A 35 -19.93 6.18 13.70
N HIS A 36 -19.10 5.25 13.24
CA HIS A 36 -19.40 3.82 13.22
C HIS A 36 -20.73 3.45 12.53
N SER A 37 -21.13 4.15 11.47
CA SER A 37 -22.39 3.88 10.77
C SER A 37 -22.23 3.21 9.41
N LEU A 38 -21.02 3.10 8.87
CA LEU A 38 -20.80 2.54 7.54
C LEU A 38 -20.61 1.02 7.61
N ASP A 39 -21.38 0.27 6.81
CA ASP A 39 -21.22 -1.18 6.66
C ASP A 39 -19.93 -1.56 5.95
N PHE A 40 -19.52 -0.73 5.00
CA PHE A 40 -18.38 -0.99 4.14
C PHE A 40 -17.64 0.29 3.76
N ILE A 41 -16.31 0.22 3.75
CA ILE A 41 -15.43 1.31 3.31
C ILE A 41 -14.42 0.77 2.30
N ASN A 42 -14.28 1.46 1.16
CA ASN A 42 -13.25 1.18 0.16
C ASN A 42 -12.18 2.26 0.18
N LEU A 43 -10.95 1.88 0.49
CA LEU A 43 -9.77 2.73 0.61
C LEU A 43 -8.88 2.48 -0.62
N GLY A 44 -8.98 3.35 -1.62
CA GLY A 44 -8.38 3.14 -2.94
C GLY A 44 -7.21 4.03 -3.29
N VAL A 45 -6.78 4.93 -2.40
CA VAL A 45 -5.77 5.93 -2.74
C VAL A 45 -4.38 5.38 -2.41
N VAL A 46 -3.55 5.28 -3.44
CA VAL A 46 -2.20 4.75 -3.37
C VAL A 46 -1.25 5.72 -4.03
N ILE A 47 -0.15 6.01 -3.34
CA ILE A 47 1.01 6.70 -3.91
C ILE A 47 2.09 5.63 -4.09
N ASP A 48 2.49 5.40 -5.33
CA ASP A 48 3.63 4.56 -5.68
C ASP A 48 4.83 5.44 -6.11
N VAL A 49 6.05 4.94 -5.93
CA VAL A 49 7.29 5.68 -6.25
C VAL A 49 7.33 6.11 -7.72
N GLY A 50 6.78 5.30 -8.63
CA GLY A 50 6.67 5.64 -10.05
C GLY A 50 5.57 6.64 -10.41
N GLN A 51 4.73 7.06 -9.45
CA GLN A 51 3.66 8.04 -9.64
C GLN A 51 4.02 9.44 -9.12
N CYS A 52 5.09 9.55 -8.33
CA CYS A 52 5.64 10.84 -7.94
C CYS A 52 6.56 11.39 -9.03
N ASN A 53 6.79 12.71 -9.02
CA ASN A 53 7.72 13.31 -9.96
C ASN A 53 9.06 12.60 -9.84
N ARG A 54 9.68 12.27 -10.96
CA ARG A 54 10.95 11.52 -10.99
C ARG A 54 12.10 12.25 -10.27
N ASP A 55 11.92 13.56 -10.07
CA ASP A 55 12.84 14.46 -9.38
C ASP A 55 12.44 14.71 -7.90
N ASP A 56 11.29 14.21 -7.44
CA ASP A 56 10.91 14.29 -6.03
C ASP A 56 11.85 13.40 -5.21
N ASP A 57 12.31 13.94 -4.08
CA ASP A 57 13.04 13.18 -3.08
C ASP A 57 12.22 11.92 -2.69
N PRO A 58 12.79 10.70 -2.75
CA PRO A 58 12.13 9.47 -2.31
C PRO A 58 11.50 9.57 -0.91
N TYR A 59 12.10 10.38 -0.03
CA TYR A 59 11.59 10.66 1.30
C TYR A 59 10.31 11.51 1.29
N VAL A 60 10.20 12.48 0.39
CA VAL A 60 8.97 13.27 0.19
C VAL A 60 7.85 12.36 -0.30
N THR A 61 8.15 11.45 -1.23
CA THR A 61 7.19 10.46 -1.73
C THR A 61 6.69 9.53 -0.62
N ALA A 62 7.60 9.01 0.20
CA ALA A 62 7.25 8.14 1.31
C ALA A 62 6.43 8.87 2.39
N LYS A 63 6.76 10.14 2.71
CA LYS A 63 5.94 10.98 3.60
C LYS A 63 4.50 11.13 3.10
N LYS A 64 4.32 11.46 1.83
CA LYS A 64 2.99 11.56 1.21
C LYS A 64 2.24 10.23 1.29
N SER A 65 2.93 9.12 1.00
CA SER A 65 2.37 7.77 1.07
C SER A 65 1.87 7.41 2.48
N VAL A 66 2.64 7.75 3.51
CA VAL A 66 2.26 7.49 4.91
C VAL A 66 1.09 8.36 5.34
N GLU A 67 1.06 9.65 4.99
CA GLU A 67 -0.08 10.52 5.29
C GLU A 67 -1.36 10.02 4.61
N VAL A 68 -1.27 9.57 3.36
CA VAL A 68 -2.39 8.94 2.64
C VAL A 68 -2.87 7.67 3.34
N CYS A 69 -1.96 6.79 3.76
CA CYS A 69 -2.35 5.56 4.43
C CYS A 69 -2.97 5.85 5.81
N ARG A 70 -2.37 6.77 6.57
CA ARG A 70 -2.87 7.21 7.87
C ARG A 70 -4.26 7.81 7.74
N ASN A 71 -4.46 8.78 6.86
CA ASN A 71 -5.76 9.45 6.72
C ASN A 71 -6.87 8.46 6.29
N GLN A 72 -6.57 7.49 5.41
CA GLN A 72 -7.51 6.43 5.04
C GLN A 72 -7.85 5.51 6.22
N PHE A 73 -6.85 5.11 6.99
CA PHE A 73 -7.02 4.27 8.17
C PHE A 73 -7.85 4.96 9.26
N LEU A 74 -7.58 6.24 9.52
CA LEU A 74 -8.34 7.05 10.48
C LEU A 74 -9.81 7.17 10.09
N LEU A 75 -10.11 7.39 8.81
CA LEU A 75 -11.48 7.42 8.32
C LEU A 75 -12.18 6.08 8.51
N MET A 76 -11.48 4.97 8.28
CA MET A 76 -12.02 3.65 8.53
C MET A 76 -12.32 3.45 10.01
N LEU A 77 -11.41 3.77 10.92
CA LEU A 77 -11.66 3.64 12.36
C LEU A 77 -12.86 4.47 12.82
N ASP A 78 -13.01 5.70 12.32
CA ASP A 78 -14.03 6.63 12.80
C ASP A 78 -15.44 6.30 12.27
N PHE A 79 -15.55 5.75 11.06
CA PHE A 79 -16.85 5.54 10.41
C PHE A 79 -17.24 4.08 10.20
N LEU A 80 -16.30 3.13 10.21
CA LEU A 80 -16.64 1.72 10.05
C LEU A 80 -17.38 1.22 11.29
N LYS A 81 -18.54 0.61 11.06
CA LYS A 81 -19.33 0.03 12.12
C LYS A 81 -18.70 -1.28 12.64
N PRO A 82 -18.90 -1.66 13.91
CA PRO A 82 -18.58 -3.01 14.38
C PRO A 82 -19.27 -4.07 13.52
N GLY A 83 -18.51 -5.09 13.10
CA GLY A 83 -18.95 -6.11 12.15
C GLY A 83 -18.98 -5.66 10.68
N GLY A 84 -18.61 -4.41 10.38
CA GLY A 84 -18.42 -3.94 9.00
C GLY A 84 -17.14 -4.49 8.36
N SER A 85 -16.98 -4.23 7.06
CA SER A 85 -15.82 -4.70 6.29
C SER A 85 -15.14 -3.54 5.56
N CYS A 86 -13.86 -3.68 5.25
CA CYS A 86 -13.17 -2.74 4.36
C CYS A 86 -12.34 -3.44 3.30
N MET A 87 -12.21 -2.78 2.15
CA MET A 87 -11.22 -3.14 1.13
C MET A 87 -10.22 -2.00 1.04
N TRP A 88 -8.93 -2.34 1.03
CA TRP A 88 -7.87 -1.36 0.98
C TRP A 88 -6.80 -1.76 -0.04
N ILE A 89 -6.47 -0.85 -0.96
CA ILE A 89 -5.33 -0.97 -1.85
C ILE A 89 -4.09 -0.37 -1.18
N HIS A 90 -3.00 -1.13 -1.10
CA HIS A 90 -1.69 -0.67 -0.63
C HIS A 90 -0.62 -0.83 -1.71
N SER A 91 0.38 0.06 -1.74
CA SER A 91 1.57 -0.14 -2.57
C SER A 91 2.53 -1.12 -1.91
N GLY A 92 2.85 -2.22 -2.60
CA GLY A 92 3.91 -3.14 -2.17
C GLY A 92 5.33 -2.56 -2.28
N SER A 93 5.51 -1.37 -2.86
CA SER A 93 6.80 -0.66 -2.90
C SER A 93 7.20 -0.11 -1.53
N HIS A 94 6.24 0.08 -0.62
CA HIS A 94 6.45 0.54 0.76
C HIS A 94 6.16 -0.61 1.74
N LEU A 95 6.97 -1.67 1.66
CA LEU A 95 6.70 -2.93 2.34
C LEU A 95 6.48 -2.78 3.85
N ASP A 96 7.29 -1.95 4.52
CA ASP A 96 7.18 -1.81 5.98
C ASP A 96 5.90 -1.07 6.40
N THR A 97 5.53 0.00 5.68
CA THR A 97 4.25 0.69 5.89
C THR A 97 3.08 -0.24 5.65
N TYR A 98 3.17 -1.07 4.61
CA TYR A 98 2.16 -2.08 4.32
C TYR A 98 2.04 -3.11 5.45
N LEU A 99 3.15 -3.65 5.94
CA LEU A 99 3.17 -4.62 7.05
C LEU A 99 2.66 -4.01 8.36
N PHE A 100 2.97 -2.74 8.62
CA PHE A 100 2.45 -1.99 9.78
C PHE A 100 0.92 -1.94 9.78
N TYR A 101 0.30 -1.53 8.67
CA TYR A 101 -1.17 -1.50 8.60
C TYR A 101 -1.78 -2.89 8.57
N LEU A 102 -1.12 -3.85 7.93
CA LEU A 102 -1.58 -5.24 7.89
C LEU A 102 -1.62 -5.87 9.29
N ASN A 103 -0.67 -5.53 10.16
CA ASN A 103 -0.67 -5.90 11.58
C ASN A 103 -1.94 -5.44 12.29
N TRP A 104 -2.25 -4.14 12.17
CA TRP A 104 -3.43 -3.57 12.81
C TRP A 104 -4.73 -4.14 12.24
N LEU A 105 -4.83 -4.30 10.92
CA LEU A 105 -5.98 -4.93 10.30
C LEU A 105 -6.17 -6.38 10.79
N ASN A 106 -5.09 -7.15 10.94
CA ASN A 106 -5.18 -8.53 11.45
C ASN A 106 -5.65 -8.61 12.91
N ARG A 107 -5.41 -7.57 13.72
CA ARG A 107 -5.88 -7.49 15.11
C ARG A 107 -7.34 -7.05 15.23
N MET A 108 -7.75 -6.16 14.32
CA MET A 108 -9.05 -5.49 14.39
C MET A 108 -10.12 -6.11 13.50
N PHE A 109 -9.83 -7.19 12.77
CA PHE A 109 -10.80 -7.86 11.91
C PHE A 109 -10.74 -9.37 12.12
N GLU A 110 -11.89 -10.03 12.09
CA GLU A 110 -11.94 -11.49 12.25
C GLU A 110 -11.30 -12.23 11.07
N ARG A 111 -11.36 -11.64 9.88
CA ARG A 111 -10.81 -12.23 8.66
C ARG A 111 -10.06 -11.20 7.84
N LEU A 112 -8.91 -11.62 7.35
CA LEU A 112 -8.07 -10.82 6.48
C LEU A 112 -7.65 -11.67 5.28
N ARG A 113 -7.82 -11.13 4.08
CA ARG A 113 -7.35 -11.71 2.82
C ARG A 113 -6.49 -10.70 2.09
N VAL A 114 -5.44 -11.20 1.45
CA VAL A 114 -4.57 -10.38 0.58
C VAL A 114 -4.56 -11.00 -0.80
N THR A 115 -4.69 -10.16 -1.84
CA THR A 115 -4.66 -10.61 -3.23
C THR A 115 -4.05 -9.55 -4.15
N ASN A 116 -3.55 -9.97 -5.30
CA ASN A 116 -3.05 -9.06 -6.31
C ASN A 116 -4.20 -8.21 -6.89
N THR A 117 -3.85 -7.03 -7.38
CA THR A 117 -4.77 -6.23 -8.20
C THR A 117 -4.93 -6.84 -9.59
N LEU A 118 -5.80 -6.25 -10.43
CA LEU A 118 -6.03 -6.69 -11.81
C LEU A 118 -4.77 -6.68 -12.69
N VAL A 119 -3.70 -6.00 -12.24
CA VAL A 119 -2.40 -5.98 -12.90
C VAL A 119 -1.33 -6.50 -11.92
N PRO A 120 -1.17 -7.83 -11.77
CA PRO A 120 -0.31 -8.42 -10.72
C PRO A 120 1.19 -8.07 -10.87
N SER A 121 1.63 -7.63 -12.04
CA SER A 121 3.00 -7.15 -12.27
C SER A 121 3.28 -5.78 -11.64
N ARG A 122 2.26 -5.04 -11.19
CA ARG A 122 2.41 -3.74 -10.54
C ARG A 122 2.47 -3.85 -9.02
N SER A 123 3.05 -2.85 -8.37
CA SER A 123 3.19 -2.79 -6.91
C SER A 123 1.89 -2.90 -6.09
N PRO A 124 0.74 -2.34 -6.50
CA PRO A 124 -0.47 -2.34 -5.67
C PRO A 124 -1.09 -3.73 -5.40
N VAL A 125 -1.51 -3.96 -4.15
CA VAL A 125 -2.18 -5.17 -3.65
C VAL A 125 -3.49 -4.82 -2.95
N TYR A 126 -4.49 -5.69 -3.05
CA TYR A 126 -5.74 -5.57 -2.30
C TYR A 126 -5.63 -6.30 -0.96
N THR A 127 -6.08 -5.63 0.09
CA THR A 127 -6.36 -6.22 1.41
C THR A 127 -7.85 -6.13 1.65
N ILE A 128 -8.49 -7.26 1.94
CA ILE A 128 -9.91 -7.36 2.26
C ILE A 128 -10.00 -7.78 3.72
N ALA A 129 -10.60 -6.93 4.54
CA ALA A 129 -10.76 -7.14 5.98
C ALA A 129 -12.25 -7.21 6.32
N GLU A 130 -12.67 -8.27 7.01
CA GLU A 130 -14.07 -8.55 7.31
C GLU A 130 -14.32 -8.64 8.81
N ASN A 131 -15.50 -8.17 9.23
CA ASN A 131 -15.98 -8.14 10.61
C ASN A 131 -15.07 -7.33 11.55
N PHE A 132 -15.17 -6.02 11.45
CA PHE A 132 -14.42 -5.07 12.28
C PHE A 132 -14.73 -5.21 13.79
N ILE A 133 -13.68 -5.29 14.59
CA ILE A 133 -13.66 -5.37 16.04
C ILE A 133 -12.90 -4.13 16.57
N PRO A 134 -13.60 -3.13 17.13
CA PRO A 134 -12.98 -1.84 17.45
C PRO A 134 -12.07 -1.86 18.70
N GLY A 135 -11.90 -2.99 19.38
CA GLY A 135 -11.26 -3.07 20.70
C GLY A 135 -9.83 -2.52 20.78
N ASP A 136 -9.10 -2.54 19.66
CA ASP A 136 -7.72 -2.04 19.56
C ASP A 136 -7.60 -0.65 18.89
N SER A 137 -8.72 0.04 18.63
CA SER A 137 -8.72 1.29 17.82
C SER A 137 -7.86 2.40 18.44
N ASP A 138 -7.97 2.64 19.75
CA ASP A 138 -7.19 3.71 20.42
C ASP A 138 -5.68 3.43 20.39
N ALA A 139 -5.29 2.16 20.52
CA ALA A 139 -3.89 1.74 20.39
C ALA A 139 -3.38 1.90 18.96
N ALA A 140 -4.22 1.58 17.97
CA ALA A 140 -3.92 1.75 16.55
C ALA A 140 -3.75 3.23 16.18
N LEU A 141 -4.62 4.10 16.72
CA LEU A 141 -4.52 5.56 16.59
C LEU A 141 -3.18 6.06 17.12
N LYS A 142 -2.84 5.68 18.36
CA LYS A 142 -1.58 6.08 18.97
C LYS A 142 -0.37 5.63 18.14
N ALA A 143 -0.37 4.38 17.69
CA ALA A 143 0.72 3.85 16.88
C ALA A 143 0.88 4.56 15.53
N CYS A 144 -0.22 5.00 14.92
CA CYS A 144 -0.18 5.81 13.70
C CYS A 144 0.45 7.19 13.94
N ASP A 145 0.16 7.80 15.09
CA ASP A 145 0.75 9.09 15.46
C ASP A 145 2.24 8.94 15.81
N ASP A 146 2.62 7.92 16.57
CA ASP A 146 4.01 7.60 16.90
C ASP A 146 4.84 7.32 15.62
N PHE A 147 4.30 6.55 14.67
CA PHE A 147 4.93 6.29 13.37
C PHE A 147 5.15 7.59 12.59
N ARG A 148 4.14 8.44 12.53
CA ARG A 148 4.23 9.74 11.86
C ARG A 148 5.29 10.63 12.51
N GLU A 149 5.31 10.72 13.83
CA GLU A 149 6.31 11.51 14.56
C GLU A 149 7.73 11.00 14.32
N PHE A 150 7.93 9.68 14.32
CA PHE A 150 9.20 9.04 13.98
C PHE A 150 9.68 9.47 12.59
N LEU A 151 8.82 9.36 11.57
CA LEU A 151 9.18 9.76 10.20
C LEU A 151 9.45 11.25 10.04
N LEU A 152 8.79 12.12 10.82
CA LEU A 152 9.02 13.56 10.77
C LEU A 152 10.31 13.98 11.50
N SER A 153 10.70 13.25 12.53
CA SER A 153 11.87 13.54 13.37
C SER A 153 13.18 12.95 12.83
N HIS A 154 13.12 11.96 11.95
CA HIS A 154 14.29 11.31 11.35
C HIS A 154 14.43 11.73 9.88
N PRO A 155 15.36 12.66 9.54
CA PRO A 155 15.62 13.00 8.15
C PRO A 155 16.13 11.77 7.38
N ALA A 156 15.76 11.65 6.10
CA ALA A 156 16.30 10.59 5.25
C ALA A 156 17.82 10.73 5.16
N ASP A 157 18.53 9.78 5.77
CA ASP A 157 19.94 9.58 5.53
C ASP A 157 20.09 8.47 4.48
N PRO A 158 20.59 8.76 3.27
CA PRO A 158 20.82 7.78 2.22
C PRO A 158 21.78 6.65 2.62
N SER A 159 22.57 6.83 3.68
CA SER A 159 23.50 5.84 4.21
C SER A 159 22.87 4.86 5.20
N THR A 160 21.61 5.08 5.63
CA THR A 160 20.91 4.24 6.59
C THR A 160 19.76 3.47 5.91
N PRO A 161 19.89 2.16 5.68
CA PRO A 161 18.84 1.36 5.02
C PRO A 161 17.54 1.18 5.84
N GLU A 162 17.50 1.69 7.08
CA GLU A 162 16.58 1.22 8.14
C GLU A 162 15.42 2.16 8.50
N ILE A 163 15.27 3.32 7.84
CA ILE A 163 14.34 4.39 8.26
C ILE A 163 12.85 3.97 8.16
N TRP A 164 12.57 2.78 7.62
CA TRP A 164 11.22 2.34 7.29
C TRP A 164 10.69 1.21 8.19
N GLN A 165 11.53 0.57 9.02
CA GLN A 165 11.11 -0.54 9.90
C GLN A 165 10.33 -0.05 11.13
N VAL A 166 9.05 0.28 10.94
CA VAL A 166 8.12 0.62 12.03
C VAL A 166 7.41 -0.55 12.67
N SER A 167 7.59 -1.75 12.12
CA SER A 167 7.18 -2.98 12.77
C SER A 167 8.42 -3.84 12.94
N SER A 168 8.66 -4.29 14.16
CA SER A 168 9.73 -5.24 14.40
C SER A 168 9.47 -6.51 13.62
N TRP A 169 10.54 -7.17 13.16
CA TRP A 169 10.37 -8.45 12.48
C TRP A 169 9.67 -9.49 13.37
N ALA A 170 9.83 -9.42 14.69
CA ALA A 170 9.12 -10.27 15.63
C ALA A 170 7.59 -10.05 15.60
N GLU A 171 7.13 -8.79 15.53
CA GLU A 171 5.70 -8.47 15.36
C GLU A 171 5.19 -8.98 14.01
N VAL A 172 5.94 -8.77 12.93
CA VAL A 172 5.60 -9.28 11.60
C VAL A 172 5.54 -10.82 11.60
N GLN A 173 6.51 -11.50 12.20
CA GLN A 173 6.52 -12.96 12.31
C GLN A 173 5.34 -13.50 13.11
N SER A 174 4.89 -12.77 14.13
CA SER A 174 3.72 -13.18 14.92
C SER A 174 2.43 -13.21 14.08
N LEU A 175 2.31 -12.31 13.10
CA LEU A 175 1.23 -12.30 12.10
C LEU A 175 1.38 -13.41 11.07
N LEU A 176 2.63 -13.71 10.72
CA LEU A 176 3.02 -14.63 9.67
C LEU A 176 3.33 -16.03 10.21
N ASN A 177 2.45 -16.56 11.07
CA ASN A 177 2.54 -17.97 11.47
C ASN A 177 2.55 -18.87 10.21
N PRO A 178 3.41 -19.90 10.12
CA PRO A 178 3.47 -20.83 8.99
C PRO A 178 2.12 -21.38 8.51
N ASN A 179 1.13 -21.47 9.38
CA ASN A 179 -0.21 -21.97 9.06
C ASN A 179 -1.27 -20.87 8.80
N SER A 180 -0.93 -19.59 8.93
CA SER A 180 -1.90 -18.50 8.77
C SER A 180 -2.32 -18.36 7.30
N GLN A 181 -3.61 -18.03 7.10
CA GLN A 181 -4.12 -17.74 5.75
C GLN A 181 -3.43 -16.52 5.15
N LEU A 182 -3.09 -15.54 5.99
CA LEU A 182 -2.39 -14.32 5.59
C LEU A 182 -1.02 -14.60 4.98
N LEU A 183 -0.23 -15.49 5.58
CA LEU A 183 1.07 -15.89 5.04
C LEU A 183 0.91 -16.59 3.68
N LYS A 184 -0.07 -17.49 3.55
CA LYS A 184 -0.37 -18.17 2.28
C LYS A 184 -0.76 -17.18 1.18
N ASP A 185 -1.60 -16.20 1.52
CA ASP A 185 -2.03 -15.14 0.61
C ASP A 185 -0.84 -14.27 0.16
N LEU A 186 0.01 -13.82 1.08
CA LEU A 186 1.21 -13.04 0.75
C LEU A 186 2.17 -13.82 -0.15
N HIS A 187 2.41 -15.10 0.15
CA HIS A 187 3.21 -15.96 -0.73
C HIS A 187 2.61 -16.11 -2.13
N ALA A 188 1.29 -16.26 -2.24
CA ALA A 188 0.62 -16.33 -3.53
C ALA A 188 0.78 -15.02 -4.31
N VAL A 189 0.58 -13.89 -3.65
CA VAL A 189 0.76 -12.54 -4.21
C VAL A 189 2.17 -12.36 -4.77
N TRP A 190 3.20 -12.65 -3.97
CA TRP A 190 4.59 -12.48 -4.39
C TRP A 190 5.01 -13.47 -5.48
N ARG A 191 4.53 -14.72 -5.42
CA ARG A 191 4.77 -15.71 -6.46
C ARG A 191 4.19 -15.27 -7.79
N GLU A 192 2.92 -14.92 -7.82
CA GLU A 192 2.25 -14.47 -9.05
C GLU A 192 2.90 -13.20 -9.60
N LYS A 193 3.22 -12.23 -8.73
CA LYS A 193 3.93 -11.00 -9.14
C LYS A 193 5.27 -11.31 -9.81
N ARG A 194 6.07 -12.22 -9.23
CA ARG A 194 7.35 -12.66 -9.80
C ARG A 194 7.15 -13.30 -11.19
N GLU A 195 6.17 -14.19 -11.32
CA GLU A 195 5.85 -14.87 -12.59
C GLU A 195 5.40 -13.88 -13.67
N LYS A 196 4.51 -12.93 -13.33
CA LYS A 196 4.02 -11.92 -14.27
C LYS A 196 5.11 -10.93 -14.68
N LEU A 197 5.96 -10.49 -13.76
CA LEU A 197 7.11 -9.62 -14.08
C LEU A 197 8.11 -10.32 -15.00
N ALA A 198 8.39 -11.60 -14.77
CA ALA A 198 9.22 -12.40 -15.68
C ALA A 198 8.60 -12.47 -17.09
N GLY A 199 7.30 -12.71 -17.19
CA GLY A 199 6.56 -12.70 -18.46
C GLY A 199 6.59 -11.33 -19.17
N THR A 200 6.36 -10.24 -18.43
CA THR A 200 6.46 -8.87 -18.96
C THR A 200 7.86 -8.59 -19.50
N ARG A 201 8.90 -8.98 -18.78
CA ARG A 201 10.29 -8.82 -19.21
C ARG A 201 10.55 -9.59 -20.50
N ILE A 202 10.20 -10.88 -20.57
CA ILE A 202 10.41 -11.71 -21.77
C ILE A 202 9.69 -11.12 -22.99
N ASN A 203 8.47 -10.63 -22.81
CA ASN A 203 7.70 -10.00 -23.89
C ASN A 203 8.34 -8.68 -24.33
N ALA A 204 8.78 -7.83 -23.38
CA ALA A 204 9.47 -6.59 -23.69
C ALA A 204 10.80 -6.84 -24.44
N GLU A 205 11.60 -7.82 -23.99
CA GLU A 205 12.84 -8.22 -24.68
C GLU A 205 12.57 -8.72 -26.10
N ARG A 206 11.44 -9.44 -26.33
CA ARG A 206 11.04 -9.90 -27.66
C ARG A 206 10.61 -8.75 -28.56
N SER A 207 9.71 -7.88 -28.10
CA SER A 207 9.26 -6.71 -28.86
C SER A 207 10.43 -5.79 -29.22
N LEU A 208 11.37 -5.56 -28.30
CA LEU A 208 12.56 -4.77 -28.59
C LEU A 208 13.47 -5.41 -29.66
N LYS A 209 13.57 -6.74 -29.71
CA LYS A 209 14.32 -7.44 -30.78
C LYS A 209 13.63 -7.34 -32.13
N GLU A 210 12.29 -7.42 -32.14
CA GLU A 210 11.46 -7.29 -33.34
C GLU A 210 11.48 -5.86 -33.89
N ASP A 211 11.40 -4.84 -33.02
CA ASP A 211 11.43 -3.42 -33.38
C ASP A 211 12.81 -2.94 -33.83
N CYS A 212 13.90 -3.54 -33.33
CA CYS A 212 15.26 -3.28 -33.79
C CYS A 212 15.61 -3.99 -35.11
N GLY A 213 14.63 -4.58 -35.82
CA GLY A 213 14.85 -5.22 -37.12
C GLY A 213 15.80 -6.42 -37.09
N GLY A 214 16.01 -7.05 -35.92
CA GLY A 214 16.94 -8.16 -35.77
C GLY A 214 18.43 -7.79 -35.70
N ASP A 215 18.79 -6.51 -35.49
CA ASP A 215 20.20 -6.11 -35.37
C ASP A 215 20.76 -6.44 -33.97
N GLU A 216 21.33 -7.65 -33.83
CA GLU A 216 21.82 -8.21 -32.55
C GLU A 216 22.93 -7.38 -31.88
N GLN A 217 23.64 -6.52 -32.64
CA GLN A 217 24.73 -5.68 -32.09
C GLN A 217 24.21 -4.59 -31.15
N LEU A 218 23.02 -4.01 -31.41
CA LEU A 218 22.41 -3.02 -30.53
C LEU A 218 21.95 -3.66 -29.21
N TYR A 219 21.43 -4.89 -29.29
CA TYR A 219 20.98 -5.68 -28.14
C TYR A 219 22.14 -6.10 -27.21
N LEU A 220 23.31 -6.40 -27.76
CA LEU A 220 24.52 -6.74 -26.99
C LEU A 220 25.12 -5.54 -26.26
N SER A 221 25.02 -4.32 -26.83
CA SER A 221 25.50 -3.10 -26.15
C SER A 221 24.71 -2.80 -24.86
N ASN A 222 23.41 -3.12 -24.83
CA ASN A 222 22.54 -2.93 -23.66
C ASN A 222 22.70 -4.02 -22.58
N LYS A 223 23.26 -5.19 -22.89
CA LYS A 223 23.57 -6.23 -21.89
C LYS A 223 24.73 -5.85 -20.96
N ASN A 224 25.59 -4.92 -21.36
CA ASN A 224 26.71 -4.47 -20.54
C ASN A 224 26.30 -3.47 -19.43
N ILE A 225 25.01 -3.16 -19.29
CA ILE A 225 24.45 -2.30 -18.23
C ILE A 225 23.73 -3.15 -17.14
N GLN A 226 24.13 -4.41 -16.95
CA GLN A 226 23.77 -5.18 -15.75
C GLN A 226 25.00 -5.80 -15.10
N PRO A 227 25.40 -5.32 -13.92
CA PRO A 227 25.85 -6.18 -12.85
C PRO A 227 24.85 -6.11 -11.69
N LEU A 228 24.54 -7.26 -11.09
CA LEU A 228 23.92 -7.50 -9.76
C LEU A 228 22.70 -8.43 -9.79
N MET A 229 22.88 -9.69 -10.20
CA MET A 229 22.02 -10.81 -9.76
C MET A 229 22.78 -12.15 -9.84
N LYS A 230 24.06 -12.20 -9.45
CA LYS A 230 24.80 -13.48 -9.35
C LYS A 230 24.95 -14.02 -7.92
N ASP A 231 24.61 -13.25 -6.89
CA ASP A 231 24.89 -13.63 -5.49
C ASP A 231 23.65 -13.93 -4.63
N LEU A 232 22.58 -14.51 -5.20
CA LEU A 232 21.41 -14.95 -4.41
C LEU A 232 21.12 -16.46 -4.50
N SER A 233 22.17 -17.27 -4.67
CA SER A 233 22.09 -18.73 -4.53
C SER A 233 23.22 -19.26 -3.64
N GLY A 234 23.32 -18.71 -2.43
CA GLY A 234 24.06 -19.29 -1.30
C GLY A 234 23.08 -19.72 -0.22
#